data_AF-A0A7C5NW90-F1
#
_entry.id   AF-A0A7C5NW90-F1
#
_cell.length_a   1.000
_cell.length_b   1.000
_cell.length_c   1.000
_cell.angle_alpha   90.00
_cell.angle_beta   90.00
_cell.angle_gamma   90.00
#
_symmetry.space_group_name_H-M   'P 1'
#
loop_
_entity.id
_entity.type
_entity.pdbx_description
1 polymer ?
#
loop_
_entity_poly.entity_id
_entity_poly.type
_entity_poly.pdbx_seq_one_letter_code
_entity_poly.pdbx_strand_id
1 'polypeptide(L)'
;DKMVESVVALHLARKYDVGYWRNGSEIDVVTKDGIGFEVKWRRNAKPLRVRVGKIKNIVTLSKDDFSTDPLMIPVYLFLACFDV
;
A
#
# COMPACT_ATOMS: atom_id res chain seq x y z
N ASP A 1 6.14 -5.67 -10.07
CA ASP A 1 5.30 -5.07 -9.00
C ASP A 1 4.39 -6.13 -8.40
N LYS A 2 3.69 -6.94 -9.20
CA LYS A 2 2.81 -8.05 -8.74
C LYS A 2 3.38 -9.00 -7.67
N MET A 3 4.66 -9.37 -7.73
CA MET A 3 5.30 -10.17 -6.66
C MET A 3 5.35 -9.42 -5.33
N VAL A 4 5.67 -8.12 -5.36
CA VAL A 4 5.77 -7.26 -4.18
C VAL A 4 4.38 -6.98 -3.62
N GLU A 5 3.40 -6.70 -4.48
CA GLU A 5 1.98 -6.60 -4.10
C GLU A 5 1.51 -7.86 -3.38
N SER A 6 1.82 -9.05 -3.92
CA SER A 6 1.44 -10.32 -3.30
C SER A 6 2.08 -10.52 -1.93
N VAL A 7 3.36 -10.15 -1.77
CA VAL A 7 4.06 -10.22 -0.47
C VAL A 7 3.43 -9.25 0.54
N VAL A 8 3.14 -8.02 0.12
CA VAL A 8 2.47 -7.01 0.95
C VAL A 8 1.08 -7.50 1.38
N ALA A 9 0.30 -8.02 0.44
CA ALA A 9 -1.04 -8.55 0.72
C ALA A 9 -0.98 -9.70 1.73
N LEU A 10 -0.07 -10.66 1.55
CA LEU A 10 0.11 -11.79 2.46
C LEU A 10 0.54 -11.33 3.86
N HIS A 11 1.45 -10.35 3.94
CA HIS A 11 1.94 -9.83 5.22
C HIS A 11 0.83 -9.08 5.98
N LEU A 12 0.05 -8.27 5.28
CA LEU A 12 -1.12 -7.59 5.85
C LEU A 12 -2.21 -8.58 6.29
N ALA A 13 -2.43 -9.66 5.52
CA ALA A 13 -3.43 -10.69 5.82
C ALA A 13 -3.20 -11.43 7.15
N ARG A 14 -1.98 -11.37 7.71
CA ARG A 14 -1.67 -11.91 9.04
C ARG A 14 -2.38 -11.15 10.18
N LYS A 15 -2.77 -9.90 9.94
CA LYS A 15 -3.40 -9.02 10.93
C LYS A 15 -4.79 -8.52 10.53
N TYR A 16 -4.99 -8.28 9.24
CA TYR A 16 -6.17 -7.62 8.71
C TYR A 16 -6.91 -8.50 7.71
N ASP A 17 -8.22 -8.29 7.60
CA ASP A 17 -8.99 -8.78 6.46
C ASP A 17 -8.72 -7.87 5.25
N VAL A 18 -8.06 -8.44 4.24
CA VAL A 18 -7.54 -7.73 3.07
C VAL A 18 -8.26 -8.16 1.80
N GLY A 19 -8.38 -7.22 0.86
CA GLY A 19 -8.87 -7.47 -0.49
C GLY A 19 -8.21 -6.55 -1.51
N TYR A 20 -8.75 -6.56 -2.72
CA TYR A 20 -8.30 -5.72 -3.84
C TYR A 20 -9.43 -4.77 -4.22
N TRP A 21 -9.11 -3.57 -4.72
CA TRP A 21 -10.15 -2.61 -5.13
C TRP A 21 -9.98 -2.17 -6.58
N ARG A 22 -11.08 -2.23 -7.34
CA ARG A 22 -11.16 -1.72 -8.71
C ARG A 22 -12.54 -1.12 -9.01
N ASN A 23 -12.60 0.20 -9.18
CA ASN A 23 -13.81 0.91 -9.64
C ASN A 23 -13.43 2.26 -10.27
N GLY A 24 -13.16 2.28 -11.58
CA GLY A 24 -12.62 3.44 -12.31
C GLY A 24 -11.20 3.87 -11.90
N SER A 25 -10.75 3.40 -10.74
CA SER A 25 -9.43 3.52 -10.14
C SER A 25 -9.08 2.17 -9.49
N GLU A 26 -7.78 1.87 -9.37
CA GLU A 26 -7.25 0.65 -8.78
C GLU A 26 -6.46 1.01 -7.52
N ILE A 27 -6.58 0.19 -6.48
CA ILE A 27 -5.72 0.21 -5.29
C ILE A 27 -5.30 -1.24 -5.04
N ASP A 28 -3.99 -1.49 -4.99
CA ASP A 28 -3.43 -2.84 -4.97
C ASP A 28 -3.91 -3.67 -3.79
N VAL A 29 -3.92 -3.12 -2.57
CA VAL A 29 -4.43 -3.84 -1.39
C VAL A 29 -5.27 -2.90 -0.54
N VAL A 30 -6.42 -3.37 -0.06
CA VAL A 30 -7.30 -2.61 0.82
C VAL A 30 -7.67 -3.43 2.05
N THR A 31 -7.86 -2.76 3.17
CA THR A 31 -8.36 -3.35 4.42
C THR A 31 -9.84 -2.99 4.62
N LYS A 32 -10.57 -3.79 5.40
CA LYS A 32 -11.95 -3.46 5.81
C LYS A 32 -12.08 -2.11 6.52
N ASP A 33 -11.03 -1.65 7.18
CA ASP A 33 -10.98 -0.36 7.90
C ASP A 33 -10.81 0.86 6.97
N GLY A 34 -10.73 0.63 5.65
CA GLY A 34 -10.63 1.71 4.66
C GLY A 34 -9.22 2.29 4.49
N ILE A 35 -8.20 1.52 4.87
CA ILE A 35 -6.79 1.81 4.55
C ILE A 35 -6.44 1.10 3.25
N GLY A 36 -5.91 1.86 2.28
CA GLY A 36 -5.38 1.35 1.02
C GLY A 36 -3.86 1.36 1.00
N PHE A 37 -3.29 0.38 0.31
CA PHE A 37 -1.86 0.25 0.07
C PHE A 37 -1.65 0.19 -1.44
N GLU A 38 -0.79 1.07 -1.93
CA GLU A 38 -0.44 1.20 -3.34
C GLU A 38 1.04 0.88 -3.49
N VAL A 39 1.42 -0.13 -4.28
CA VAL A 39 2.81 -0.55 -4.47
C VAL A 39 3.38 0.10 -5.73
N LYS A 40 4.53 0.75 -5.59
CA LYS A 40 5.30 1.33 -6.70
C LYS A 40 6.72 0.81 -6.66
N TRP A 41 6.97 -0.30 -7.35
CA TRP A 41 8.28 -0.96 -7.32
C TRP A 41 9.22 -0.43 -8.42
N ARG A 42 9.50 0.87 -8.36
CA ARG A 42 10.40 1.58 -9.28
C ARG A 42 11.11 2.71 -8.54
N ARG A 43 12.22 3.19 -9.10
CA ARG A 43 12.92 4.37 -8.59
C ARG A 43 12.13 5.64 -8.87
N ASN A 44 12.30 6.66 -8.03
CA ASN A 44 11.65 7.97 -8.16
C ASN A 44 10.12 7.85 -8.24
N ALA A 45 9.55 6.95 -7.45
CA ALA A 45 8.11 6.79 -7.33
C ALA A 45 7.50 8.08 -6.76
N LYS A 46 6.34 8.47 -7.30
CA LYS A 46 5.56 9.58 -6.75
C LYS A 46 4.45 9.06 -5.84
N PRO A 47 4.25 9.64 -4.65
CA PRO A 47 3.19 9.21 -3.75
C PRO A 47 1.83 9.38 -4.40
N LEU A 48 0.92 8.46 -4.12
CA LEU A 48 -0.46 8.57 -4.56
C LEU A 48 -1.26 9.38 -3.54
N ARG A 49 -1.84 10.50 -3.98
CA ARG A 49 -2.76 11.31 -3.17
C ARG A 49 -4.16 11.21 -3.76
N VAL A 50 -4.84 10.10 -3.48
CA VAL A 50 -6.20 9.84 -3.99
C VAL A 50 -7.10 9.45 -2.83
N ARG A 51 -8.38 9.80 -2.93
CA ARG A 51 -9.45 9.22 -2.09
C ARG A 51 -10.37 8.43 -3.00
N VAL A 52 -10.54 7.14 -2.73
CA VAL A 52 -11.38 6.26 -3.54
C VAL A 52 -12.53 5.74 -2.69
N GLY A 53 -13.73 6.31 -2.87
CA GLY A 53 -14.91 5.90 -2.10
C GLY A 53 -14.69 5.97 -0.59
N LYS A 54 -14.78 4.82 0.10
CA LYS A 54 -14.55 4.70 1.55
C LYS A 54 -13.06 4.58 1.94
N ILE A 55 -12.15 4.44 0.97
CA ILE A 55 -10.71 4.36 1.19
C ILE A 55 -10.18 5.78 1.37
N LYS A 56 -9.97 6.17 2.63
CA LYS A 56 -9.64 7.55 3.00
C LYS A 56 -8.14 7.79 3.15
N ASN A 57 -7.41 6.74 3.49
CA ASN A 57 -5.97 6.79 3.74
C ASN A 57 -5.27 5.82 2.79
N ILE A 58 -4.38 6.34 1.96
CA ILE A 58 -3.54 5.54 1.07
C ILE A 58 -2.10 5.63 1.56
N VAL A 59 -1.50 4.48 1.81
CA VAL A 59 -0.06 4.34 2.06
C VAL A 59 0.59 3.90 0.76
N THR A 60 1.51 4.71 0.22
CA THR A 60 2.29 4.27 -0.94
C THR A 60 3.49 3.46 -0.47
N LEU A 61 3.66 2.24 -0.96
CA LEU A 61 4.83 1.42 -0.68
C LEU A 61 5.80 1.47 -1.86
N SER A 62 6.99 2.00 -1.64
CA SER A 62 7.98 2.26 -2.70
C SER A 62 9.11 1.23 -2.68
N LYS A 63 9.96 1.27 -3.71
CA LYS A 63 11.21 0.51 -3.68
C LYS A 63 12.21 1.09 -2.68
N ASP A 64 12.43 2.40 -2.72
CA ASP A 64 13.48 3.11 -1.99
C ASP A 64 13.08 4.52 -1.50
N ASP A 65 12.04 5.12 -2.07
CA ASP A 65 11.60 6.48 -1.76
C ASP A 65 10.82 6.59 -0.43
N PHE A 66 10.98 7.69 0.30
CA PHE A 66 10.27 7.96 1.56
C PHE A 66 9.62 9.35 1.55
N SER A 67 8.43 9.47 2.13
CA SER A 67 7.71 10.73 2.29
C SER A 67 6.74 10.65 3.47
N THR A 68 6.60 11.74 4.23
CA THR A 68 5.64 11.84 5.33
C THR A 68 4.29 12.43 4.92
N ASP A 69 4.25 13.25 3.85
CA ASP A 69 3.01 13.78 3.28
C ASP A 69 3.12 13.99 1.75
N PRO A 70 2.39 13.23 0.91
CA PRO A 70 1.59 12.06 1.26
C PRO A 70 2.49 10.91 1.75
N LEU A 71 1.95 10.03 2.59
CA LEU A 71 2.72 8.94 3.21
C LEU A 71 3.24 7.94 2.17
N MET A 72 4.55 7.78 2.14
CA MET A 72 5.25 6.78 1.35
C MET A 72 6.35 6.12 2.17
N ILE A 73 6.37 4.79 2.17
CA ILE A 73 7.28 3.98 2.98
C ILE A 73 7.97 2.98 2.04
N PRO A 74 9.31 2.82 2.12
CA PRO A 74 9.97 1.72 1.43
C PRO A 74 9.41 0.36 1.90
N VAL A 75 9.05 -0.52 0.96
CA VAL A 75 8.39 -1.81 1.26
C VAL A 75 9.16 -2.60 2.30
N TYR A 76 10.49 -2.65 2.21
CA TYR A 76 11.31 -3.42 3.14
C TYR A 76 11.24 -2.88 4.59
N LEU A 77 11.13 -1.55 4.78
CA LEU A 77 10.91 -0.97 6.11
C LEU A 77 9.51 -1.25 6.62
N PHE A 78 8.51 -1.14 5.74
CA PHE A 78 7.14 -1.51 6.07
C PHE A 78 7.05 -2.96 6.56
N LEU A 79 7.62 -3.91 5.82
CA LEU A 79 7.60 -5.32 6.18
C LEU A 79 8.38 -5.61 7.47
N ALA A 80 9.55 -4.98 7.66
CA ALA A 80 10.38 -5.17 8.85
C ALA A 80 9.74 -4.60 10.13
N CYS A 81 9.06 -3.46 10.04
CA CYS A 81 8.42 -2.81 11.19
C CYS A 81 6.99 -3.31 11.44
N PHE A 82 6.36 -3.95 10.46
CA PHE A 82 5.05 -4.57 10.63
C PHE A 82 5.24 -5.95 11.28
N ASP A 83 5.53 -5.93 12.58
CA ASP A 83 5.66 -7.12 13.40
C ASP A 83 4.27 -7.70 13.72
N VAL A 84 4.05 -8.94 13.30
CA VAL A 84 2.76 -9.66 13.40
C VAL A 84 2.99 -11.08 13.85
#